data_AF-A0A5V4TS72-F1
#
_entry.id   AF-A0A5V4TS72-F1
#
_cell.length_a   1.000
_cell.length_b   1.000
_cell.length_c   1.000
_cell.angle_alpha   90.00
_cell.angle_beta   90.00
_cell.angle_gamma   90.00
#
_symmetry.space_group_name_H-M   'P 1'
#
loop_
_entity.id
_entity.type
_entity.pdbx_description
1 polymer ?
#
loop_
_entity_poly.entity_id
_entity_poly.type
_entity_poly.pdbx_seq_one_letter_code
_entity_poly.pdbx_strand_id
1 'polypeptide(L)'
;NEILGSSKYIRTVFYPDMLYSDFVGSLRPRTIEDSEKNKKVIYEYRAGPFLRALILALNSKDEQVYLVIEEINRASASAVFGELFQLLDRNEFGESKYEIDINDPDMLDYINERVNDKLLSLRIPQNLSILATMNSSDQAVMPMDTAFKRRWQFEYMLIDYSNATKGEIPI
;
A
#
# COMPACT_ATOMS: atom_id res chain seq x y z
N ASN A 1 6.66 2.46 14.54
CA ASN A 1 8.08 2.04 14.61
C ASN A 1 8.32 0.95 15.63
N GLU A 2 7.71 0.97 16.81
CA GLU A 2 7.91 -0.10 17.82
C GLU A 2 7.47 -1.50 17.36
N ILE A 3 6.40 -1.60 16.56
CA ILE A 3 5.84 -2.90 16.13
C ILE A 3 6.71 -3.58 15.04
N LEU A 4 7.43 -2.81 14.22
CA LEU A 4 8.12 -3.33 13.03
C LEU A 4 9.61 -3.60 13.22
N GLY A 5 10.24 -3.01 14.25
CA GLY A 5 11.66 -3.21 14.54
C GLY A 5 12.56 -2.95 13.32
N SER A 6 13.38 -3.94 12.96
CA SER A 6 14.29 -3.91 11.79
C SER A 6 13.65 -4.40 10.48
N SER A 7 12.34 -4.65 10.46
CA SER A 7 11.66 -5.19 9.28
C SER A 7 11.59 -4.17 8.16
N LYS A 8 11.65 -4.64 6.91
CA LYS A 8 11.46 -3.80 5.72
C LYS A 8 10.01 -3.34 5.64
N TYR A 9 9.77 -2.05 5.42
CA TYR A 9 8.41 -1.56 5.27
C TYR A 9 8.29 -0.38 4.30
N ILE A 10 7.11 -0.26 3.70
CA ILE A 10 6.66 0.92 2.97
C ILE A 10 5.47 1.49 3.73
N ARG A 11 5.49 2.78 4.03
CA ARG A 11 4.39 3.48 4.72
C ARG A 11 3.68 4.41 3.76
N THR A 12 2.36 4.46 3.88
CA THR A 12 1.49 5.42 3.20
C THR A 12 0.36 5.86 4.13
N VAL A 13 -0.28 6.98 3.81
CA VAL A 13 -1.46 7.48 4.51
C VAL A 13 -2.58 7.61 3.48
N PHE A 14 -3.78 7.15 3.81
CA PHE A 14 -4.95 7.36 2.97
C PHE A 14 -5.52 8.76 3.23
N TYR A 15 -5.82 9.47 2.15
CA TYR A 15 -6.43 10.80 2.16
C TYR A 15 -7.69 10.79 1.28
N PRO A 16 -8.64 11.73 1.47
CA PRO A 16 -9.97 11.68 0.85
C PRO A 16 -9.99 11.41 -0.66
N ASP A 17 -9.09 12.06 -1.39
CA ASP A 17 -9.02 11.98 -2.86
C ASP A 17 -7.99 10.96 -3.36
N MET A 18 -7.56 10.01 -2.52
CA MET A 18 -6.60 8.99 -2.93
C MET A 18 -7.22 8.08 -3.99
N LEU A 19 -6.47 7.87 -5.09
CA LEU A 19 -6.91 7.05 -6.22
C LEU A 19 -6.11 5.74 -6.31
N TYR A 20 -6.62 4.80 -7.10
CA TYR A 20 -5.90 3.59 -7.49
C TYR A 20 -4.51 3.90 -8.07
N SER A 21 -4.42 4.93 -8.91
CA SER A 21 -3.17 5.39 -9.53
C SER A 21 -2.14 5.96 -8.55
N ASP A 22 -2.59 6.42 -7.37
CA ASP A 22 -1.68 6.88 -6.31
C ASP A 22 -1.19 5.70 -5.46
N PHE A 23 -2.06 4.70 -5.24
CA PHE A 23 -1.76 3.53 -4.41
C PHE A 23 -0.94 2.46 -5.13
N VAL A 24 -1.30 2.16 -6.37
CA VAL A 24 -0.68 1.14 -7.22
C VAL A 24 0.40 1.76 -8.07
N GLY A 25 0.05 2.79 -8.82
CA GLY A 25 0.96 3.51 -9.70
C GLY A 25 0.29 3.94 -10.99
N SER A 26 0.96 4.81 -11.74
CA SER A 26 0.51 5.21 -13.06
C SER A 26 1.65 5.78 -13.89
N LEU A 27 1.46 5.80 -15.21
CA LEU A 27 2.30 6.57 -16.12
C LEU A 27 2.12 8.07 -15.84
N ARG A 28 3.22 8.81 -15.62
CA ARG A 28 3.19 10.25 -15.34
C ARG A 28 4.22 11.01 -16.17
N PRO A 29 3.94 12.26 -16.59
CA PRO A 29 4.89 13.06 -17.33
C PRO A 29 6.05 13.50 -16.44
N ARG A 30 7.27 13.45 -17.00
CA ARG A 30 8.51 13.95 -16.40
C ARG A 30 9.22 14.82 -17.42
N THR A 31 9.60 16.02 -16.99
CA THR A 31 10.45 16.90 -17.81
C THR A 31 11.90 16.50 -17.61
N ILE A 32 12.58 16.20 -18.71
CA ILE A 32 14.03 15.98 -18.75
C ILE A 32 14.70 17.06 -19.60
N GLU A 33 15.95 17.34 -19.29
CA GLU A 33 16.79 18.26 -20.04
C GLU A 33 17.78 17.41 -20.86
N ASP A 34 17.87 17.66 -22.17
CA ASP A 34 18.87 16.99 -23.00
C ASP A 34 20.25 17.65 -22.88
N SER A 35 21.26 17.05 -23.51
CA SER A 35 22.63 17.55 -23.50
C SER A 35 22.79 18.98 -24.05
N GLU A 36 21.77 19.49 -24.77
CA GLU A 36 21.73 20.84 -25.34
C GLU A 36 20.87 21.82 -24.53
N LYS A 37 20.44 21.43 -23.32
CA LYS A 37 19.55 22.20 -22.42
C LYS A 37 18.13 22.40 -22.93
N ASN A 38 17.68 21.60 -23.89
CA ASN A 38 16.29 21.64 -24.34
C ASN A 38 15.42 20.79 -23.40
N LYS A 39 14.27 21.35 -23.00
CA LYS A 39 13.29 20.65 -22.15
C LYS A 39 12.42 19.73 -23.00
N LYS A 40 12.44 18.44 -22.70
CA LYS A 40 11.59 17.41 -23.32
C LYS A 40 10.68 16.78 -22.26
N VAL A 41 9.43 16.51 -22.62
CA VAL A 41 8.49 15.78 -21.76
C VAL A 41 8.54 14.31 -22.16
N ILE A 42 8.93 13.46 -21.23
CA ILE A 42 8.84 12.01 -21.35
C ILE A 42 7.75 11.50 -20.40
N TYR A 43 7.27 10.29 -20.66
CA TYR A 43 6.37 9.59 -19.75
C TYR A 43 7.16 8.51 -19.02
N GLU A 44 6.98 8.43 -17.70
CA GLU A 44 7.65 7.46 -16.83
C GLU A 44 6.64 6.86 -15.87
N TYR A 45 6.65 5.53 -15.74
CA TYR A 45 5.78 4.85 -14.79
C TYR A 45 6.25 5.11 -13.36
N ARG A 46 5.33 5.58 -12.51
CA ARG A 46 5.60 5.84 -11.10
C ARG A 46 4.82 4.89 -10.23
N ALA A 47 5.53 3.94 -9.62
CA ALA A 47 4.95 2.99 -8.69
C ALA A 47 4.47 3.66 -7.40
N GLY A 48 3.24 3.37 -7.03
CA GLY A 48 2.63 3.67 -5.75
C GLY A 48 3.17 2.78 -4.61
N PRO A 49 2.76 3.05 -3.36
CA PRO A 49 3.23 2.32 -2.19
C PRO A 49 2.98 0.81 -2.27
N PHE A 50 1.87 0.35 -2.86
CA PHE A 50 1.59 -1.07 -3.00
C PHE A 50 2.63 -1.77 -3.88
N LEU A 51 2.86 -1.28 -5.11
CA LEU A 51 3.83 -1.89 -6.02
C LEU A 51 5.26 -1.83 -5.48
N ARG A 52 5.63 -0.74 -4.80
CA ARG A 52 6.94 -0.65 -4.15
C ARG A 52 7.10 -1.72 -3.06
N ALA A 53 6.08 -1.95 -2.24
CA ALA A 53 6.11 -2.99 -1.22
C ALA A 53 6.15 -4.39 -1.84
N LEU A 54 5.40 -4.61 -2.93
CA LEU A 54 5.38 -5.87 -3.67
C LEU A 54 6.75 -6.18 -4.27
N ILE A 55 7.35 -5.25 -5.00
CA ILE A 55 8.70 -5.41 -5.59
C ILE A 55 9.73 -5.69 -4.49
N LEU A 56 9.65 -4.97 -3.37
CA LEU A 56 10.54 -5.19 -2.23
C LEU A 56 10.41 -6.60 -1.65
N ALA A 57 9.18 -7.11 -1.51
CA ALA A 57 8.90 -8.45 -1.02
C ALA A 57 9.38 -9.54 -1.99
N LEU A 58 9.18 -9.35 -3.30
CA LEU A 58 9.61 -10.30 -4.33
C LEU A 58 11.14 -10.42 -4.40
N ASN A 59 11.85 -9.33 -4.12
CA ASN A 59 13.31 -9.30 -4.06
C ASN A 59 13.89 -9.72 -2.71
N SER A 60 13.09 -9.79 -1.65
CA SER A 60 13.53 -10.12 -0.28
C SER A 60 12.78 -11.35 0.25
N LYS A 61 12.86 -12.49 -0.45
CA LYS A 61 12.04 -13.69 -0.14
C LYS A 61 12.24 -14.24 1.28
N ASP A 62 13.41 -14.03 1.87
CA ASP A 62 13.76 -14.52 3.21
C ASP A 62 13.39 -13.54 4.34
N GLU A 63 12.87 -12.36 4.01
CA GLU A 63 12.54 -11.31 4.98
C GLU A 63 11.07 -10.93 4.89
N GLN A 64 10.49 -10.60 6.05
CA GLN A 64 9.14 -10.03 6.11
C GLN A 64 9.15 -8.57 5.68
N VAL A 65 8.22 -8.25 4.79
CA VAL A 65 7.98 -6.90 4.28
C VAL A 65 6.57 -6.46 4.67
N TYR A 66 6.46 -5.21 5.12
CA TYR A 66 5.20 -4.64 5.57
C TYR A 66 4.78 -3.46 4.70
N LEU A 67 3.54 -3.47 4.23
CA LEU A 67 2.87 -2.28 3.73
C LEU A 67 2.02 -1.70 4.86
N VAL A 68 2.41 -0.54 5.37
CA VAL A 68 1.68 0.16 6.44
C VAL A 68 0.80 1.24 5.82
N ILE A 69 -0.50 1.12 6.03
CA ILE A 69 -1.52 2.06 5.56
C ILE A 69 -2.10 2.79 6.77
N GLU A 70 -1.75 4.05 6.92
CA GLU A 70 -2.36 4.89 7.94
C GLU A 70 -3.73 5.38 7.48
N GLU A 71 -4.69 5.46 8.41
CA GLU A 71 -5.99 6.11 8.19
C GLU A 71 -6.77 5.51 7.01
N ILE A 72 -6.78 4.18 6.88
CA ILE A 72 -7.35 3.45 5.72
C ILE A 72 -8.82 3.81 5.43
N ASN A 73 -9.54 4.28 6.44
CA ASN A 73 -10.93 4.69 6.33
C ASN A 73 -11.13 6.16 5.91
N ARG A 74 -10.08 6.94 5.61
CA ARG A 74 -10.22 8.31 5.07
C ARG A 74 -10.47 8.38 3.57
N ALA A 75 -10.22 7.29 2.85
CA ALA A 75 -10.53 7.16 1.42
C ALA A 75 -11.55 6.05 1.20
N SER A 76 -12.14 5.98 0.01
CA SER A 76 -12.91 4.81 -0.41
C SER A 76 -11.95 3.63 -0.61
N ALA A 77 -11.69 2.86 0.46
CA ALA A 77 -10.67 1.81 0.46
C ALA A 77 -10.88 0.80 -0.66
N SER A 78 -12.12 0.36 -0.91
CA SER A 78 -12.44 -0.56 -2.00
C SER A 78 -12.12 0.02 -3.38
N ALA A 79 -12.32 1.33 -3.58
CA ALA A 79 -11.96 1.99 -4.84
C ALA A 79 -10.44 2.20 -4.98
N VAL A 80 -9.74 2.51 -3.88
CA VAL A 80 -8.28 2.67 -3.87
C VAL A 80 -7.58 1.34 -4.17
N PHE A 81 -8.09 0.22 -3.65
CA PHE A 81 -7.56 -1.11 -3.94
C PHE A 81 -7.95 -1.64 -5.32
N GLY A 82 -9.11 -1.24 -5.85
CA GLY A 82 -9.55 -1.64 -7.19
C GLY A 82 -9.54 -3.17 -7.37
N GLU A 83 -8.85 -3.66 -8.39
CA GLU A 83 -8.68 -5.10 -8.67
C GLU A 83 -7.82 -5.85 -7.64
N LEU A 84 -6.89 -5.16 -6.97
CA LEU A 84 -6.06 -5.73 -5.90
C LEU A 84 -6.87 -6.21 -4.70
N PHE A 85 -8.12 -5.74 -4.60
CA PHE A 85 -9.08 -6.19 -3.62
C PHE A 85 -9.22 -7.73 -3.56
N GLN A 86 -9.09 -8.42 -4.70
CA GLN A 86 -9.17 -9.88 -4.77
C GLN A 86 -7.93 -10.55 -4.14
N LEU A 87 -6.77 -9.91 -4.22
CA LEU A 87 -5.51 -10.43 -3.70
C LEU A 87 -5.44 -10.44 -2.16
N LEU A 88 -6.33 -9.70 -1.51
CA LEU A 88 -6.44 -9.66 -0.05
C LEU A 88 -7.00 -10.96 0.54
N ASP A 89 -7.68 -11.80 -0.24
CA ASP A 89 -8.08 -13.13 0.23
C ASP A 89 -6.84 -14.04 0.31
N ARG A 90 -6.36 -14.32 1.52
CA ARG A 90 -5.16 -15.13 1.76
C ARG A 90 -5.48 -16.61 1.95
N ASN A 91 -4.57 -17.49 1.50
CA ASN A 91 -4.62 -18.92 1.78
C ASN A 91 -3.96 -19.25 3.13
N GLU A 92 -3.89 -20.54 3.49
CA GLU A 92 -3.31 -21.02 4.75
C GLU A 92 -1.80 -20.76 4.89
N PHE A 93 -1.09 -20.58 3.77
CA PHE A 93 0.33 -20.21 3.73
C PHE A 93 0.55 -18.70 3.78
N GLY A 94 -0.54 -17.93 3.82
CA GLY A 94 -0.49 -16.50 3.89
C GLY A 94 -0.16 -15.83 2.56
N GLU A 95 -0.22 -16.47 1.40
CA GLU A 95 -0.17 -15.80 0.08
C GLU A 95 -1.58 -15.53 -0.47
N SER A 96 -1.75 -14.72 -1.53
CA SER A 96 -3.08 -14.56 -2.13
C SER A 96 -3.60 -15.88 -2.69
N LYS A 97 -4.87 -16.17 -2.41
CA LYS A 97 -5.59 -17.36 -2.89
C LYS A 97 -5.82 -17.32 -4.41
N TYR A 98 -6.02 -16.13 -4.94
CA TYR A 98 -6.25 -15.87 -6.36
C TYR A 98 -5.13 -15.00 -6.90
N GLU A 99 -4.91 -15.09 -8.20
CA GLU A 99 -4.09 -14.16 -8.96
C GLU A 99 -4.98 -13.25 -9.81
N ILE A 100 -4.46 -12.08 -10.16
CA ILE A 100 -5.10 -11.19 -11.12
C ILE A 100 -4.16 -10.95 -12.30
N ASP A 101 -4.72 -10.85 -13.50
CA ASP A 101 -3.95 -10.55 -14.70
C ASP A 101 -3.47 -9.10 -14.69
N ILE A 102 -2.23 -8.88 -15.13
CA ILE A 102 -1.68 -7.53 -15.27
C ILE A 102 -2.11 -6.98 -16.64
N ASN A 103 -3.17 -6.18 -16.65
CA ASN A 103 -3.71 -5.59 -17.87
C ASN A 103 -2.98 -4.31 -18.33
N ASP A 104 -2.14 -3.72 -17.47
CA ASP A 104 -1.33 -2.54 -17.76
C ASP A 104 0.09 -2.97 -18.19
N PRO A 105 0.45 -2.86 -19.48
CA PRO A 105 1.78 -3.25 -19.97
C PRO A 105 2.91 -2.42 -19.35
N ASP A 106 2.69 -1.12 -19.12
CA ASP A 106 3.70 -0.25 -18.51
C ASP A 106 3.96 -0.67 -17.06
N MET A 107 2.91 -1.08 -16.33
CA MET A 107 3.06 -1.66 -14.99
C MET A 107 3.82 -2.98 -15.04
N LEU A 108 3.49 -3.87 -15.98
CA LEU A 108 4.14 -5.17 -16.13
C LEU A 108 5.63 -5.02 -16.39
N ASP A 109 5.99 -4.19 -17.37
CA ASP A 109 7.37 -3.92 -17.73
C ASP A 109 8.12 -3.29 -16.56
N TYR A 110 7.51 -2.30 -15.88
CA TYR A 110 8.10 -1.66 -14.71
C TYR A 110 8.45 -2.67 -13.60
N ILE A 111 7.55 -3.61 -13.30
CA ILE A 111 7.77 -4.65 -12.30
C ILE A 111 8.86 -5.61 -12.77
N ASN A 112 8.75 -6.14 -14.00
CA ASN A 112 9.64 -7.16 -14.54
C ASN A 112 11.09 -6.69 -14.74
N GLU A 113 11.33 -5.39 -14.92
CA GLU A 113 12.67 -4.80 -14.90
C GLU A 113 13.32 -4.78 -13.51
N ARG A 114 12.51 -4.91 -12.44
CA ARG A 114 12.92 -4.69 -11.04
C ARG A 114 12.85 -5.95 -10.19
N VAL A 115 12.43 -7.08 -10.76
CA VAL A 115 12.35 -8.37 -10.05
C VAL A 115 13.17 -9.42 -10.78
N ASN A 116 13.69 -10.40 -10.04
CA ASN A 116 14.49 -11.48 -10.62
C ASN A 116 13.62 -12.48 -11.42
N ASP A 117 12.42 -12.79 -10.89
CA ASP A 117 11.49 -13.72 -11.51
C ASP A 117 10.38 -12.94 -12.19
N LYS A 118 10.30 -13.04 -13.52
CA LYS A 118 9.29 -12.33 -14.30
C LYS A 118 7.89 -12.80 -13.93
N LEU A 119 7.00 -11.85 -13.74
CA LEU A 119 5.59 -12.05 -13.47
C LEU A 119 4.78 -11.96 -14.77
N LEU A 120 3.66 -12.67 -14.77
CA LEU A 120 2.58 -12.55 -15.76
C LEU A 120 1.26 -12.13 -15.09
N SER A 121 1.12 -12.43 -13.80
CA SER A 121 -0.01 -12.10 -12.94
C SER A 121 0.48 -11.50 -11.62
N LEU A 122 -0.40 -10.79 -10.91
CA LEU A 122 -0.13 -10.31 -9.56
C LEU A 122 -0.66 -11.30 -8.52
N ARG A 123 0.18 -11.54 -7.51
CA ARG A 123 -0.13 -12.24 -6.27
C ARG A 123 0.60 -11.53 -5.15
N ILE A 124 -0.04 -11.38 -3.98
CA ILE A 124 0.67 -10.92 -2.79
C ILE A 124 1.39 -12.14 -2.18
N PRO A 125 2.73 -12.12 -2.10
CA PRO A 125 3.48 -13.25 -1.56
C PRO A 125 3.32 -13.36 -0.03
N GLN A 126 3.61 -14.54 0.51
CA GLN A 126 3.47 -14.82 1.96
C GLN A 126 4.30 -13.89 2.86
N ASN A 127 5.40 -13.35 2.35
CA ASN A 127 6.28 -12.44 3.08
C ASN A 127 5.88 -10.96 2.97
N LEU A 128 4.74 -10.65 2.31
CA LEU A 128 4.18 -9.30 2.29
C LEU A 128 2.90 -9.24 3.12
N SER A 129 3.01 -8.59 4.28
CA SER A 129 1.91 -8.30 5.19
C SER A 129 1.42 -6.87 5.03
N ILE A 130 0.11 -6.65 5.09
CA ILE A 130 -0.48 -5.31 5.04
C ILE A 130 -1.02 -4.99 6.43
N LEU A 131 -0.53 -3.91 7.02
CA LEU A 131 -1.00 -3.39 8.30
C LEU A 131 -1.73 -2.08 8.04
N ALA A 132 -2.89 -1.90 8.66
CA ALA A 132 -3.67 -0.69 8.51
C ALA A 132 -4.09 -0.12 9.85
N THR A 133 -4.11 1.21 9.95
CA THR A 133 -4.71 1.93 11.08
C THR A 133 -5.99 2.60 10.60
N MET A 134 -6.97 2.72 11.50
CA MET A 134 -8.20 3.45 11.24
C MET A 134 -8.58 4.27 12.46
N ASN A 135 -8.99 5.51 12.23
CA ASN A 135 -9.60 6.31 13.28
C ASN A 135 -11.12 6.27 13.12
N SER A 136 -11.81 5.55 14.00
CA SER A 136 -13.28 5.44 13.93
C SER A 136 -14.03 6.67 14.44
N SER A 137 -13.34 7.62 15.07
CA SER A 137 -13.95 8.78 15.74
C SER A 137 -13.94 10.05 14.87
N ASP A 138 -13.18 10.07 13.77
CA ASP A 138 -13.15 11.20 12.84
C ASP A 138 -14.46 11.25 12.02
N GLN A 139 -14.94 12.46 11.73
CA GLN A 139 -16.14 12.71 10.93
C GLN A 139 -15.89 12.54 9.42
N ALA A 140 -14.65 12.65 8.96
CA ALA A 140 -14.28 12.59 7.55
C ALA A 140 -14.02 11.15 7.04
N VAL A 141 -14.55 10.14 7.73
CA VAL A 141 -14.29 8.73 7.41
C VAL A 141 -15.32 8.18 6.44
N MET A 142 -14.86 7.39 5.48
CA MET A 142 -15.68 6.68 4.52
C MET A 142 -16.13 5.33 5.10
N PRO A 143 -17.41 4.94 4.91
CA PRO A 143 -17.88 3.63 5.33
C PRO A 143 -17.19 2.54 4.51
N MET A 144 -16.58 1.58 5.21
CA MET A 144 -16.00 0.39 4.58
C MET A 144 -17.07 -0.69 4.44
N ASP A 145 -17.19 -1.27 3.25
CA ASP A 145 -18.14 -2.34 2.97
C ASP A 145 -17.77 -3.65 3.70
N THR A 146 -18.75 -4.55 3.83
CA THR A 146 -18.59 -5.81 4.55
C THR A 146 -17.62 -6.78 3.86
N ALA A 147 -17.53 -6.75 2.53
CA ALA A 147 -16.61 -7.57 1.78
C ALA A 147 -15.15 -7.11 2.01
N PHE A 148 -14.91 -5.81 2.15
CA PHE A 148 -13.61 -5.29 2.53
C PHE A 148 -13.26 -5.68 3.95
N LYS A 149 -14.16 -5.43 4.91
CA LYS A 149 -13.93 -5.76 6.32
C LYS A 149 -13.53 -7.22 6.55
N ARG A 150 -14.21 -8.21 5.94
CA ARG A 150 -13.91 -9.64 6.18
C ARG A 150 -12.49 -10.09 5.79
N ARG A 151 -11.72 -9.26 5.05
CA ARG A 151 -10.33 -9.54 4.65
C ARG A 151 -9.29 -9.04 5.65
N TRP A 152 -9.75 -8.38 6.72
CA TRP A 152 -8.89 -7.85 7.77
C TRP A 152 -9.16 -8.56 9.08
N GLN A 153 -8.08 -8.80 9.83
CA GLN A 153 -8.17 -9.06 11.26
C GLN A 153 -8.19 -7.71 11.97
N PHE A 154 -9.26 -7.43 12.71
CA PHE A 154 -9.40 -6.19 13.46
C PHE A 154 -8.90 -6.37 14.89
N GLU A 155 -8.09 -5.42 15.33
CA GLU A 155 -7.69 -5.28 16.72
C GLU A 155 -8.05 -3.87 17.18
N TYR A 156 -8.82 -3.77 18.26
CA TYR A 156 -9.23 -2.49 18.82
C TYR A 156 -8.19 -2.02 19.83
N MET A 157 -7.54 -0.89 19.52
CA MET A 157 -6.57 -0.27 20.42
C MET A 157 -7.29 0.70 21.36
N LEU A 158 -7.36 0.31 22.64
CA LEU A 158 -7.88 1.18 23.70
C LEU A 158 -6.91 2.34 23.98
N ILE A 159 -7.46 3.46 24.42
CA ILE A 159 -6.65 4.57 24.93
C ILE A 159 -5.98 4.10 26.23
N ASP A 160 -4.65 4.12 26.23
CA ASP A 160 -3.86 3.86 27.43
C ASP A 160 -3.65 5.16 28.21
N TYR A 161 -4.34 5.27 29.34
CA TYR A 161 -4.23 6.43 30.24
C TYR A 161 -3.04 6.35 31.21
N SER A 162 -2.30 5.22 31.25
CA SER A 162 -1.18 5.04 32.19
C SER A 162 -0.06 6.07 32.00
N ASN A 163 0.16 6.50 30.75
CA ASN A 163 1.14 7.52 30.36
C ASN A 163 0.49 8.85 29.95
N ALA A 164 -0.79 9.07 30.27
CA ALA A 164 -1.46 10.31 29.91
C ALA A 164 -0.88 11.51 30.70
N THR A 165 -0.73 12.65 30.02
CA THR A 165 -0.45 13.93 30.69
C THR A 165 -1.51 14.18 31.75
N LYS A 166 -1.11 14.59 32.96
CA LYS A 166 -1.98 14.81 34.13
C LYS A 166 -3.10 15.86 33.93
N GLY A 167 -3.12 16.54 32.79
CA GLY A 167 -4.11 17.60 32.50
C GLY A 167 -3.93 18.86 33.35
N GLU A 168 -2.79 19.02 34.02
CA GLU A 168 -2.43 20.26 34.71
C GLU A 168 -2.09 21.32 33.67
N ILE A 169 -3.09 22.12 33.29
CA ILE A 169 -2.89 23.34 32.49
C ILE A 169 -2.37 24.39 33.48
N PRO A 170 -1.15 24.94 33.31
CA PRO A 170 -0.71 26.06 34.11
C PRO A 170 -1.64 27.25 33.80
N ILE A 171 -2.48 27.58 34.78
CA ILE A 171 -3.31 28.79 34.81
C ILE A 171 -2.43 30.02 35.02
#